data_AF-A0A0Q8DIX9-F1
#
_entry.id   AF-A0A0Q8DIX9-F1
#
_cell.length_a   1.000
_cell.length_b   1.000
_cell.length_c   1.000
_cell.angle_alpha   90.00
_cell.angle_beta   90.00
_cell.angle_gamma   90.00
#
_symmetry.space_group_name_H-M   'P 1'
#
loop_
_entity.id
_entity.type
_entity.pdbx_description
1 polymer ?
#
loop_
_entity_poly.entity_id
_entity_poly.type
_entity_poly.pdbx_seq_one_letter_code
_entity_poly.pdbx_strand_id
1 'polypeptide(L)'
;MNARKPKAIAPLLLGTLLALSLPAYAGVVVTGDGATLEEAMAAATRNVEAAAKAAKRCVSTYPKLDTCVQLENGMFRCRGVRAKHKGSCN
;
A
#
# COMPACT_ATOMS: atom_id res chain seq x y z
N MET A 1 10.58 67.55 -5.21
CA MET A 1 10.94 66.11 -5.13
C MET A 1 9.84 65.39 -4.36
N ASN A 2 8.97 64.63 -5.03
CA ASN A 2 7.86 63.88 -4.40
C ASN A 2 7.86 62.45 -4.95
N ALA A 3 8.44 61.52 -4.18
CA ALA A 3 8.49 60.10 -4.51
C ALA A 3 7.14 59.43 -4.18
N ARG A 4 6.38 59.04 -5.20
CA ARG A 4 5.17 58.21 -5.04
C ARG A 4 5.58 56.74 -4.95
N LYS A 5 5.27 56.11 -3.82
CA LYS A 5 5.46 54.68 -3.54
C LYS A 5 4.65 53.81 -4.51
N PRO A 6 5.20 52.71 -5.04
CA PRO A 6 4.41 51.71 -5.76
C PRO A 6 3.57 50.88 -4.77
N LYS A 7 2.26 50.81 -5.01
CA LYS A 7 1.37 49.84 -4.36
C LYS A 7 1.69 48.46 -4.93
N ALA A 8 2.37 47.63 -4.15
CA ALA A 8 2.58 46.22 -4.47
C ALA A 8 1.22 45.50 -4.41
N ILE A 9 0.76 45.04 -5.57
CA ILE A 9 -0.39 44.16 -5.74
C ILE A 9 0.11 42.77 -5.35
N ALA A 10 -0.35 42.25 -4.22
CA ALA A 10 -0.05 40.91 -3.76
C ALA A 10 -0.68 39.89 -4.73
N PRO A 11 0.08 39.01 -5.41
CA PRO A 11 -0.51 37.93 -6.16
C PRO A 11 -0.99 36.87 -5.18
N LEU A 12 -2.28 36.56 -5.29
CA LEU A 12 -2.99 35.54 -4.53
C LEU A 12 -2.25 34.20 -4.58
N LEU A 13 -2.02 33.65 -3.39
CA LEU A 13 -2.18 32.25 -3.00
C LEU A 13 -2.76 31.33 -4.11
N LEU A 14 -1.89 30.85 -5.00
CA LEU A 14 -2.17 29.77 -5.93
C LEU A 14 -1.40 28.52 -5.47
N GLY A 15 -1.61 28.14 -4.21
CA GLY A 15 -0.71 27.21 -3.52
C GLY A 15 -1.43 26.28 -2.57
N THR A 16 -2.46 25.56 -3.02
CA THR A 16 -3.00 24.42 -2.26
C THR A 16 -3.90 23.58 -3.17
N LEU A 17 -3.37 22.60 -3.90
CA LEU A 17 -4.14 21.44 -4.38
C LEU A 17 -3.23 20.35 -4.99
N LEU A 18 -2.03 20.16 -4.47
CA LEU A 18 -1.29 18.90 -4.68
C LEU A 18 -1.70 17.94 -3.55
N ALA A 19 -2.97 17.54 -3.56
CA ALA A 19 -3.42 16.45 -2.70
C ALA A 19 -2.76 15.17 -3.22
N LEU A 20 -1.72 14.71 -2.52
CA LEU A 20 -1.06 13.42 -2.77
C LEU A 20 -2.12 12.33 -2.83
N SER A 21 -2.45 11.89 -4.04
CA SER A 21 -3.23 10.68 -4.30
C SER A 21 -2.37 9.46 -4.00
N LEU A 22 -2.06 9.23 -2.72
CA LEU A 22 -1.50 7.96 -2.28
C LEU A 22 -2.55 6.88 -2.58
N PRO A 23 -2.21 5.79 -3.27
CA PRO A 23 -3.13 4.70 -3.47
C PRO A 23 -3.47 4.15 -2.08
N ALA A 24 -4.68 4.44 -1.62
CA ALA A 24 -5.22 3.84 -0.43
C ALA A 24 -5.36 2.34 -0.71
N TYR A 25 -4.34 1.56 -0.38
CA TYR A 25 -4.46 0.11 -0.35
C TYR A 25 -5.64 -0.19 0.58
N ALA A 26 -6.76 -0.63 0.00
CA ALA A 26 -8.02 -0.92 0.69
C ALA A 26 -7.94 -2.14 1.64
N GLY A 27 -6.72 -2.52 2.05
CA GLY A 27 -6.43 -3.71 2.81
C GLY A 27 -5.18 -3.60 3.67
N VAL A 28 -4.93 -4.65 4.45
CA VAL A 28 -3.74 -4.85 5.27
C VAL A 28 -2.84 -5.85 4.56
N VAL A 29 -1.61 -5.46 4.28
CA VAL A 29 -0.60 -6.32 3.66
C VAL A 29 -0.16 -7.38 4.66
N VAL A 30 -0.10 -8.63 4.20
CA VAL A 30 0.40 -9.78 4.97
C VAL A 30 1.46 -10.47 4.13
N THR A 31 2.61 -10.78 4.73
CA THR A 31 3.75 -11.36 4.02
C THR A 31 3.99 -12.80 4.43
N GLY A 32 4.65 -13.55 3.55
CA GLY A 32 5.23 -14.85 3.86
C GLY A 32 6.56 -15.00 3.14
N ASP A 33 7.50 -15.62 3.85
CA ASP A 33 8.88 -15.75 3.41
C ASP A 33 9.22 -17.25 3.20
N GLY A 34 10.14 -17.54 2.28
CA GLY A 34 10.57 -18.91 1.96
C GLY A 34 11.91 -18.93 1.23
N ALA A 35 12.57 -20.09 1.17
CA ALA A 35 13.84 -20.23 0.44
C ALA A 35 13.61 -20.27 -1.08
N THR A 36 12.42 -20.69 -1.51
CA THR A 36 11.98 -20.66 -2.91
C THR A 36 10.75 -19.76 -3.10
N LEU A 37 10.49 -19.37 -4.34
CA LEU A 37 9.27 -18.63 -4.71
C LEU A 37 8.00 -19.40 -4.29
N GLU A 38 7.98 -20.72 -4.50
CA GLU A 38 6.84 -21.56 -4.16
C GLU A 38 6.59 -21.61 -2.66
N GLU A 39 7.64 -21.78 -1.86
CA GLU A 39 7.55 -21.76 -0.40
C GLU A 39 7.06 -20.40 0.12
N ALA A 40 7.61 -19.31 -0.41
CA ALA A 40 7.23 -17.96 -0.01
C ALA A 40 5.76 -17.66 -0.39
N MET A 41 5.31 -18.11 -1.57
CA MET A 41 3.91 -17.99 -1.99
C MET A 41 2.99 -18.80 -1.09
N ALA A 42 3.32 -20.06 -0.81
CA ALA A 42 2.53 -20.92 0.08
C ALA A 42 2.45 -20.33 1.49
N ALA A 43 3.57 -19.83 2.03
CA ALA A 43 3.62 -19.15 3.31
C ALA A 43 2.75 -17.89 3.31
N ALA A 44 2.86 -17.03 2.29
CA ALA A 44 2.09 -15.80 2.19
C ALA A 44 0.58 -16.08 2.07
N THR A 45 0.18 -17.12 1.32
CA THR A 45 -1.21 -17.58 1.20
C THR A 45 -1.76 -18.02 2.55
N ARG A 46 -1.05 -18.91 3.26
CA ARG A 46 -1.47 -19.36 4.59
C ARG A 46 -1.59 -18.18 5.57
N ASN A 47 -0.63 -17.25 5.53
CA ASN A 47 -0.61 -16.10 6.43
C ASN A 47 -1.77 -15.14 6.16
N VAL A 48 -2.05 -14.82 4.89
CA VAL A 48 -3.16 -13.91 4.56
C VAL A 48 -4.52 -14.51 4.90
N GLU A 49 -4.70 -15.82 4.69
CA GLU A 49 -5.91 -16.54 5.08
C GLU A 49 -6.09 -16.62 6.60
N ALA A 50 -5.01 -16.94 7.33
CA ALA A 50 -5.04 -16.94 8.79
C ALA A 50 -5.37 -15.55 9.35
N ALA A 51 -4.77 -14.50 8.79
CA ALA A 51 -5.07 -13.12 9.17
C ALA A 51 -6.51 -12.72 8.83
N ALA A 52 -7.02 -13.12 7.66
CA ALA A 52 -8.40 -12.91 7.23
C ALA A 52 -9.39 -13.56 8.21
N LYS A 53 -9.17 -14.84 8.52
CA LYS A 53 -9.96 -15.61 9.47
C LYS A 53 -9.95 -14.99 10.86
N ALA A 54 -8.76 -14.69 11.40
CA ALA A 54 -8.61 -14.11 12.75
C ALA A 54 -9.36 -12.79 12.90
N ALA A 55 -9.33 -11.95 11.86
CA ALA A 55 -9.99 -10.65 11.90
C ALA A 55 -11.46 -10.69 11.44
N LYS A 56 -12.00 -11.86 11.09
CA LYS A 56 -13.33 -12.02 10.49
C LYS A 56 -13.49 -11.07 9.28
N ARG A 57 -12.52 -11.15 8.36
CA ARG A 57 -12.42 -10.38 7.11
C ARG A 57 -12.10 -11.31 5.93
N CYS A 58 -12.21 -10.78 4.73
CA CYS A 58 -11.89 -11.48 3.49
C CYS A 58 -10.42 -11.34 3.13
N VAL A 59 -9.89 -12.30 2.35
CA VAL A 59 -8.68 -12.06 1.55
C VAL A 59 -9.09 -11.14 0.40
N SER A 60 -8.40 -10.02 0.26
CA SER A 60 -8.64 -9.06 -0.83
C SER A 60 -7.76 -9.35 -2.04
N THR A 61 -6.57 -9.90 -1.83
CA THR A 61 -5.64 -10.27 -2.90
C THR A 61 -4.75 -11.39 -2.41
N TYR A 62 -4.73 -12.51 -3.13
CA TYR A 62 -3.78 -13.58 -2.88
C TYR A 62 -2.40 -13.21 -3.43
N PRO A 63 -1.30 -13.71 -2.83
CA PRO A 63 0.03 -13.52 -3.38
C PRO A 63 0.14 -14.15 -4.77
N LYS A 64 0.84 -13.45 -5.65
CA LYS A 64 1.16 -13.83 -7.03
C LYS A 64 2.61 -13.42 -7.34
N LEU A 65 3.16 -13.90 -8.44
CA LEU A 65 4.59 -13.73 -8.77
C LEU A 65 5.05 -12.25 -8.75
N ASP A 66 4.23 -11.32 -9.21
CA ASP A 66 4.51 -9.87 -9.20
C ASP A 66 4.47 -9.22 -7.80
N THR A 67 3.99 -9.95 -6.79
CA THR A 67 3.99 -9.54 -5.38
C THR A 67 5.12 -10.17 -4.58
N CYS A 68 5.99 -10.95 -5.23
CA CYS A 68 7.13 -11.57 -4.63
C CYS A 68 8.41 -10.79 -4.91
N VAL A 69 9.25 -10.62 -3.90
CA VAL A 69 10.57 -9.99 -4.02
C VAL A 69 11.62 -10.94 -3.46
N GLN A 70 12.79 -10.97 -4.08
CA GLN A 70 13.95 -11.61 -3.48
C GLN A 70 14.60 -10.64 -2.50
N LEU A 71 14.83 -11.11 -1.29
CA LEU A 71 15.49 -10.38 -0.22
C LEU A 71 17.01 -10.50 -0.36
N GLU A 72 17.75 -9.58 0.28
CA GLU A 72 19.23 -9.57 0.24
C GLU A 72 19.87 -10.85 0.78
N ASN A 73 19.17 -11.57 1.66
CA ASN A 73 19.61 -12.85 2.21
C ASN A 73 19.32 -14.06 1.28
N GLY A 74 18.88 -13.82 0.05
CA GLY A 74 18.56 -14.85 -0.95
C GLY A 74 17.18 -15.49 -0.79
N MET A 75 16.44 -15.20 0.29
CA MET A 75 15.08 -15.68 0.48
C MET A 75 14.08 -14.91 -0.39
N PHE A 76 12.92 -15.50 -0.62
CA PHE A 76 11.78 -14.84 -1.26
C PHE A 76 10.77 -14.38 -0.22
N ARG A 77 10.21 -13.20 -0.42
CA ARG A 77 9.07 -12.66 0.33
C ARG A 77 7.93 -12.36 -0.61
N CYS A 78 6.80 -13.01 -0.42
CA CYS A 78 5.56 -12.74 -1.15
C CYS A 78 4.56 -12.02 -0.25
N ARG A 79 3.71 -11.18 -0.84
CA ARG A 79 2.67 -10.44 -0.11
C ARG A 79 1.26 -10.73 -0.62
N GLY A 80 0.35 -11.01 0.30
CA GLY A 80 -1.09 -10.96 0.09
C GLY A 80 -1.70 -9.73 0.76
N VAL A 81 -2.99 -9.51 0.54
CA VAL A 81 -3.74 -8.40 1.14
C VAL A 81 -5.03 -8.94 1.73
N ARG A 82 -5.29 -8.62 3.00
CA ARG A 82 -6.57 -8.84 3.67
C ARG A 82 -7.41 -7.57 3.63
N ALA A 83 -8.71 -7.71 3.43
CA ALA A 83 -9.66 -6.60 3.49
C ALA A 83 -9.71 -5.90 4.86
N LYS A 84 -9.86 -4.57 4.86
CA LYS A 84 -10.14 -3.81 6.10
C LYS A 84 -11.61 -3.91 6.52
N HIS A 85 -12.53 -3.94 5.57
CA HIS A 85 -13.98 -3.91 5.81
C HIS A 85 -14.64 -5.28 5.57
N LYS A 86 -15.77 -5.53 6.24
CA LYS A 86 -16.58 -6.74 6.02
C LYS A 86 -17.24 -6.64 4.63
N GLY A 87 -17.35 -7.74 3.92
CA GLY A 87 -18.09 -7.82 2.65
C GLY A 87 -17.30 -7.51 1.38
N SER A 88 -15.98 -7.31 1.44
CA SER A 88 -15.15 -7.15 0.23
C SER A 88 -14.61 -8.48 -0.33
N CYS A 89 -15.25 -9.60 -0.01
CA CYS A 89 -14.96 -10.88 -0.63
C CYS A 89 -15.49 -10.77 -2.06
N ASN A 90 -14.59 -10.64 -3.04
CA ASN A 90 -14.93 -10.87 -4.44
C ASN A 90 -14.77 -12.36 -4.73
#